data_AF-A0A853XHU4-F1
#
_entry.id   AF-A0A853XHU4-F1
#
_cell.length_a   1.000
_cell.length_b   1.000
_cell.length_c   1.000
_cell.angle_alpha   90.00
_cell.angle_beta   90.00
_cell.angle_gamma   90.00
#
_symmetry.space_group_name_H-M   'P 1'
#
loop_
_entity.id
_entity.type
_entity.pdbx_description
1 polymer ?
#
loop_
_entity_poly.entity_id
_entity_poly.type
_entity_poly.pdbx_seq_one_letter_code
_entity_poly.pdbx_strand_id
1 'polypeptide(L)'
;MTIKTGNIRTNSLAEIYRNSPVFQNLRNPDKYKGKCGVCEFRYVCGGSRSRAYAMTGDYMESEPFCVYIPKALRKEKKNIKKGHE
;
A
#
# COMPACT_ATOMS: atom_id res chain seq x y z
N MET A 1 -0.55 15.34 10.01
CA MET A 1 0.04 16.14 8.91
C MET A 1 -0.71 15.81 7.63
N THR A 2 -0.90 16.73 6.69
CA THR A 2 -1.56 16.46 5.39
C THR A 2 -0.52 16.21 4.28
N ILE A 3 -0.89 15.42 3.27
CA ILE A 3 -0.03 15.15 2.10
C ILE A 3 -0.35 16.19 1.01
N LYS A 4 0.64 17.01 0.64
CA LYS A 4 0.50 18.00 -0.43
C LYS A 4 0.74 17.33 -1.78
N THR A 5 -0.16 17.53 -2.75
CA THR A 5 -0.09 16.87 -4.06
C THR A 5 -0.06 17.82 -5.26
N GLY A 6 -0.40 19.11 -5.07
CA GLY A 6 -0.37 20.14 -6.10
C GLY A 6 -1.23 21.37 -5.73
N ASN A 7 -1.32 22.35 -6.65
CA ASN A 7 -2.15 23.55 -6.50
C ASN A 7 -2.82 23.92 -7.84
N ILE A 8 -4.16 23.96 -7.86
CA ILE A 8 -4.93 24.23 -9.09
C ILE A 8 -4.79 25.67 -9.61
N ARG A 9 -4.29 26.60 -8.79
CA ARG A 9 -4.03 27.98 -9.20
C ARG A 9 -2.78 28.11 -10.05
N THR A 10 -1.88 27.13 -9.99
CA THR A 10 -0.59 27.12 -10.71
C THR A 10 -0.50 26.02 -11.75
N ASN A 11 -1.22 24.91 -11.58
CA ASN A 11 -1.21 23.75 -12.47
C ASN A 11 -2.62 23.29 -12.79
N SER A 12 -2.81 22.67 -13.95
CA SER A 12 -4.12 22.09 -14.28
C SER A 12 -4.43 20.89 -13.37
N LEU A 13 -5.71 20.64 -13.09
CA LEU A 13 -6.13 19.46 -12.31
C LEU A 13 -5.66 18.15 -12.97
N ALA A 14 -5.73 18.08 -14.31
CA ALA A 14 -5.30 16.92 -15.07
C ALA A 14 -3.79 16.64 -14.90
N GLU A 15 -2.97 17.68 -14.90
CA GLU A 15 -1.53 17.58 -14.66
C GLU A 15 -1.24 17.10 -13.24
N ILE A 16 -1.86 17.73 -12.23
CA ILE A 16 -1.71 17.32 -10.82
C ILE A 16 -2.09 15.85 -10.65
N TYR A 17 -3.26 15.44 -11.14
CA TYR A 17 -3.76 14.09 -10.99
C TYR A 17 -2.88 13.05 -11.69
N ARG A 18 -2.46 13.32 -12.93
CA ARG A 18 -1.68 12.36 -13.75
C ARG A 18 -0.22 12.26 -13.31
N ASN A 19 0.39 13.39 -12.95
CA ASN A 19 1.84 13.52 -12.82
C ASN A 19 2.35 13.69 -11.39
N SER A 20 1.49 14.00 -10.41
CA SER A 20 1.93 14.07 -9.02
C SER A 20 2.49 12.72 -8.56
N PRO A 21 3.69 12.68 -7.94
CA PRO A 21 4.28 11.43 -7.45
C PRO A 21 3.38 10.69 -6.47
N VAL A 22 2.61 11.42 -5.66
CA VAL A 22 1.67 10.82 -4.69
C VAL A 22 0.57 10.04 -5.40
N PHE A 23 -0.09 10.65 -6.40
CA PHE A 23 -1.16 9.97 -7.14
C PHE A 23 -0.64 8.82 -8.01
N GLN A 24 0.57 8.95 -8.57
CA GLN A 24 1.22 7.86 -9.29
C GLN A 24 1.56 6.67 -8.37
N ASN A 25 2.06 6.94 -7.16
CA ASN A 25 2.34 5.91 -6.17
C ASN A 25 1.06 5.21 -5.71
N LEU A 26 0.00 5.96 -5.40
CA LEU A 26 -1.29 5.38 -5.00
C LEU A 26 -1.95 4.52 -6.09
N ARG A 27 -1.65 4.79 -7.36
CA ARG A 27 -2.11 3.99 -8.51
C ARG A 27 -1.19 2.82 -8.84
N ASN A 28 -0.11 2.63 -8.10
CA ASN A 28 0.86 1.56 -8.32
C ASN A 28 0.93 0.60 -7.11
N PRO A 29 0.12 -0.47 -7.10
CA PRO A 29 0.15 -1.48 -6.05
C PRO A 29 1.46 -2.26 -5.92
N ASP A 30 2.33 -2.25 -6.93
CA ASP A 30 3.67 -2.86 -6.81
C ASP A 30 4.57 -2.11 -5.82
N LYS A 31 4.24 -0.85 -5.51
CA LYS A 31 4.99 -0.03 -4.55
C LYS A 31 4.47 -0.12 -3.12
N TYR A 32 3.41 -0.87 -2.86
CA TYR A 32 2.94 -1.06 -1.49
C TYR A 32 3.96 -1.84 -0.66
N LYS A 33 4.07 -1.46 0.61
CA LYS A 33 4.98 -2.09 1.57
C LYS A 33 4.26 -3.20 2.34
N GLY A 34 5.05 -3.95 3.11
CA GLY A 34 4.59 -5.02 4.00
C GLY A 34 3.72 -6.08 3.29
N LYS A 35 2.70 -6.57 3.99
CA LYS A 35 1.83 -7.64 3.48
C LYS A 35 1.09 -7.23 2.20
N CYS A 36 0.76 -5.95 2.06
CA CYS A 36 0.04 -5.44 0.89
C CYS A 36 0.90 -5.50 -0.39
N GLY A 37 2.22 -5.33 -0.29
CA GLY A 37 3.13 -5.43 -1.43
C GLY A 37 3.22 -6.82 -2.06
N VAL A 38 3.04 -7.86 -1.26
CA VAL A 38 3.14 -9.27 -1.70
C VAL A 38 1.78 -9.98 -1.80
N CYS A 39 0.68 -9.25 -1.56
CA CYS A 39 -0.66 -9.81 -1.57
C CYS A 39 -1.15 -10.11 -2.99
N GLU A 40 -1.71 -11.30 -3.22
CA GLU A 40 -2.31 -11.67 -4.50
C GLU A 40 -3.50 -10.78 -4.90
N PHE A 41 -4.08 -10.04 -3.95
CA PHE A 41 -5.22 -9.15 -4.16
C PHE A 41 -4.82 -7.68 -4.24
N ARG A 42 -3.53 -7.34 -4.30
CA ARG A 42 -3.05 -5.95 -4.20
C ARG A 42 -3.57 -5.02 -5.30
N TYR A 43 -3.87 -5.54 -6.50
CA TYR A 43 -4.45 -4.74 -7.59
C TYR A 43 -5.95 -4.47 -7.47
N VAL A 44 -6.68 -5.24 -6.66
CA VAL A 44 -8.14 -5.11 -6.51
C VAL A 44 -8.51 -4.50 -5.16
N CYS A 45 -7.82 -4.92 -4.09
CA CYS A 45 -8.08 -4.44 -2.74
C CYS A 45 -7.13 -3.31 -2.36
N GLY A 46 -5.82 -3.60 -2.29
CA GLY A 46 -4.78 -2.66 -1.83
C GLY A 46 -4.92 -2.19 -0.38
N GLY A 47 -6.10 -2.29 0.24
CA GLY A 47 -6.43 -1.76 1.55
C GLY A 47 -6.71 -0.25 1.54
N SER A 48 -7.25 0.27 2.64
CA SER A 48 -7.47 1.72 2.82
C SER A 48 -6.14 2.46 2.97
N ARG A 49 -5.81 3.33 2.02
CA ARG A 49 -4.57 4.14 2.04
C ARG A 49 -4.64 5.26 3.07
N SER A 50 -5.86 5.77 3.34
CA SER A 50 -6.11 6.75 4.40
C SER A 50 -5.86 6.17 5.79
N ARG A 51 -6.32 4.94 6.06
CA ARG A 51 -6.04 4.26 7.35
C ARG A 51 -4.57 3.91 7.52
N ALA A 52 -3.91 3.42 6.46
CA ALA A 52 -2.46 3.22 6.49
C ALA A 52 -1.75 4.51 6.92
N TYR A 53 -2.02 5.62 6.25
CA TYR A 53 -1.40 6.90 6.59
C TYR A 53 -1.73 7.39 8.01
N ALA A 54 -3.00 7.27 8.45
CA ALA A 54 -3.41 7.71 9.77
C ALA A 54 -2.71 6.94 10.90
N MET A 55 -2.41 5.67 10.69
CA MET A 55 -1.85 4.79 11.72
C MET A 55 -0.32 4.70 11.67
N THR A 56 0.29 4.86 10.49
CA THR A 56 1.75 4.65 10.30
C THR A 56 2.50 5.91 9.90
N GLY A 57 1.80 6.95 9.44
CA GLY A 57 2.40 8.10 8.77
C GLY A 57 2.86 7.83 7.33
N ASP A 58 2.63 6.63 6.80
CA ASP A 58 2.98 6.24 5.43
C ASP A 58 1.77 5.64 4.70
N TYR A 59 1.30 6.34 3.66
CA TYR A 59 0.14 5.94 2.84
C TYR A 59 0.42 4.72 1.95
N MET A 60 1.69 4.30 1.83
CA MET A 60 2.11 3.13 1.06
C MET A 60 2.23 1.88 1.94
N GLU A 61 2.08 1.99 3.26
CA GLU A 61 2.19 0.87 4.17
C GLU A 61 0.95 -0.05 4.12
N SER A 62 1.09 -1.22 4.73
CA SER A 62 0.04 -2.21 4.91
C SER A 62 -1.16 -1.62 5.66
N GLU A 63 -2.37 -1.98 5.23
CA GLU A 63 -3.57 -1.63 5.98
C GLU A 63 -3.62 -2.47 7.29
N PRO A 64 -3.66 -1.81 8.47
CA PRO A 64 -3.45 -2.49 9.75
C PRO A 64 -4.59 -3.43 10.15
N PHE A 65 -5.81 -3.21 9.68
CA PHE A 65 -6.99 -4.00 10.06
C PHE A 65 -7.30 -5.16 9.11
N CYS A 66 -6.59 -5.28 7.99
CA CYS A 66 -6.73 -6.41 7.09
C CYS A 66 -6.29 -7.71 7.78
N VAL A 67 -7.24 -8.59 8.08
CA VAL A 67 -6.99 -9.90 8.73
C VAL A 67 -6.42 -10.94 7.77
N TYR A 68 -6.42 -10.64 6.47
CA TYR A 68 -5.96 -11.59 5.46
C TYR A 68 -4.43 -11.69 5.43
N ILE A 69 -3.92 -12.93 5.44
CA ILE A 69 -2.50 -13.23 5.25
C ILE A 69 -2.28 -13.69 3.80
N PRO A 70 -1.48 -12.97 2.99
CA PRO A 70 -1.10 -13.37 1.64
C PRO A 70 -0.57 -14.79 1.52
N LYS A 71 -0.85 -15.48 0.41
CA LYS A 71 -0.27 -16.81 0.14
C LYS A 71 1.27 -16.82 0.23
N ALA A 72 1.91 -15.75 -0.25
CA ALA A 72 3.37 -15.60 -0.19
C ALA A 72 3.91 -15.70 1.25
N LEU A 73 3.23 -15.09 2.22
CA LEU A 73 3.65 -15.07 3.64
C LEU A 73 3.25 -16.33 4.42
N ARG A 74 2.35 -17.17 3.89
CA ARG A 74 1.98 -18.45 4.53
C ARG A 74 3.04 -19.53 4.33
N LYS A 75 3.78 -19.48 3.23
CA LYS A 75 4.80 -20.49 2.89
C LYS A 75 5.93 -20.53 3.91
N GLU A 76 6.31 -19.38 4.47
CA GLU A 76 7.33 -19.27 5.51
C GLU A 76 6.94 -20.01 6.80
N LYS A 77 5.66 -19.98 7.20
CA LYS A 77 5.18 -20.68 8.41
C LYS A 77 5.30 -22.21 8.31
N LYS A 78 5.28 -22.80 7.11
CA LYS A 78 5.44 -24.25 6.94
C LYS A 78 6.88 -24.71 7.12
N ASN A 79 7.86 -23.85 6.82
CA ASN A 79 9.27 -24.19 6.96
C ASN A 79 9.73 -24.10 8.43
N ILE A 80 9.17 -23.18 9.22
CA ILE A 80 9.46 -23.06 10.66
C ILE A 80 8.90 -24.26 11.45
N LYS A 81 7.74 -24.78 11.05
CA LYS A 81 7.14 -25.97 11.71
C LYS A 81 7.83 -27.30 11.38
N LYS A 82 8.73 -27.35 10.39
CA LYS A 82 9.46 -28.56 9.98
C LYS A 82 10.85 -28.70 10.61
N GLY A 83 11.32 -27.71 11.37
CA GLY A 83 12.64 -27.71 12.02
C GLY A 83 12.61 -28.01 13.53
N HIS A 84 11.49 -28.54 14.02
CA HIS A 84 11.27 -28.90 15.43
C HIS A 84 10.65 -30.31 15.52
N GLU A 85 11.13 -31.22 14.68
CA GLU A 85 10.99 -32.67 14.82
C GLU A 85 12.39 -33.29 14.71
#